data_AF-A0A2Z6SIQ9-F1
#
_entry.id   AF-A0A2Z6SIQ9-F1
#
_cell.length_a   1.000
_cell.length_b   1.000
_cell.length_c   1.000
_cell.angle_alpha   90.00
_cell.angle_beta   90.00
_cell.angle_gamma   90.00
#
_symmetry.space_group_name_H-M   'P 1'
#
loop_
_entity.id
_entity.type
_entity.pdbx_description
1 polymer ?
#
loop_
_entity_poly.entity_id
_entity_poly.type
_entity_poly.pdbx_seq_one_letter_code
_entity_poly.pdbx_strand_id
1 'polypeptide(L)'
;MVLSPLASTDYVLRTWWRKLGDTVVRWFPGSWRLKDRKVREQFQALITLDADLSSDTILSSPYDGGKSIVDFYRAKAWKTYKTKSKEGKITTTIILYFDSQDALLMLWRRNQSQVTN
;
A
#
# COMPACT_ATOMS: atom_id res chain seq x y z
N MET A 1 6.09 -21.95 15.26
CA MET A 1 4.76 -21.29 15.28
C MET A 1 3.89 -21.97 14.24
N VAL A 2 3.03 -22.89 14.67
CA VAL A 2 2.13 -23.64 13.77
C VAL A 2 0.87 -22.80 13.63
N LEU A 3 0.66 -22.21 12.45
CA LEU A 3 -0.56 -21.46 12.14
C LEU A 3 -1.72 -22.45 11.95
N SER A 4 -2.86 -22.20 12.57
CA SER A 4 -4.01 -23.09 12.55
C SER A 4 -4.64 -23.18 11.14
N PRO A 5 -5.13 -24.37 10.72
CA PRO A 5 -5.66 -24.58 9.36
C PRO A 5 -6.88 -23.71 9.00
N LEU A 6 -7.73 -23.39 9.99
CA LEU A 6 -8.90 -22.53 9.79
C LEU A 6 -8.51 -21.06 9.60
N ALA A 7 -7.49 -20.58 10.32
CA ALA A 7 -6.93 -19.25 10.08
C ALA A 7 -6.27 -19.16 8.70
N SER A 8 -5.67 -20.26 8.22
CA SER A 8 -5.07 -20.37 6.88
C SER A 8 -6.10 -20.18 5.74
N THR A 9 -7.35 -20.63 5.92
CA THR A 9 -8.35 -20.51 4.85
C THR A 9 -8.87 -19.08 4.68
N ASP A 10 -9.09 -18.35 5.77
CA ASP A 10 -9.42 -16.91 5.72
C ASP A 10 -8.25 -16.06 5.19
N TYR A 11 -7.02 -16.47 5.53
CA TYR A 11 -5.76 -15.87 5.09
C TYR A 11 -5.52 -16.03 3.57
N VAL A 12 -6.04 -17.10 2.99
CA VAL A 12 -6.01 -17.38 1.54
C VAL A 12 -7.17 -16.71 0.79
N LEU A 13 -8.16 -16.12 1.48
CA LEU A 13 -9.35 -15.62 0.80
C LEU A 13 -9.55 -14.10 0.89
N ARG A 14 -9.03 -13.39 1.90
CA ARG A 14 -9.40 -11.96 2.08
C ARG A 14 -8.33 -10.96 2.48
N THR A 15 -7.17 -11.37 3.01
CA THR A 15 -6.14 -10.41 3.47
C THR A 15 -4.74 -10.93 3.18
N TRP A 16 -4.08 -10.29 2.22
CA TRP A 16 -2.77 -10.68 1.68
C TRP A 16 -1.59 -9.97 2.34
N TRP A 17 -1.90 -9.19 3.36
CA TRP A 17 -0.94 -8.48 4.17
C TRP A 17 -1.33 -8.62 5.63
N ARG A 18 -0.34 -8.51 6.51
CA ARG A 18 -0.55 -8.37 7.94
C ARG A 18 0.61 -7.63 8.56
N LYS A 19 0.28 -6.82 9.56
CA LYS A 19 1.27 -6.20 10.43
C LYS A 19 1.81 -7.28 11.37
N LEU A 20 3.11 -7.55 11.28
CA LEU A 20 3.85 -8.45 12.15
C LEU A 20 4.85 -7.59 12.94
N GLY A 21 4.52 -7.26 14.19
CA GLY A 21 5.25 -6.24 14.95
C GLY A 21 5.17 -4.88 14.24
N ASP A 22 6.33 -4.26 13.98
CA ASP A 22 6.42 -2.99 13.26
C ASP A 22 6.53 -3.15 11.73
N THR A 23 6.56 -4.39 11.24
CA THR A 23 6.73 -4.68 9.80
C THR A 23 5.41 -5.09 9.17
N VAL A 24 5.08 -4.47 8.03
CA VAL A 24 3.98 -4.93 7.19
C VAL A 24 4.49 -6.01 6.24
N VAL A 25 4.01 -7.24 6.43
CA VAL A 25 4.38 -8.40 5.62
C VAL A 25 3.27 -8.69 4.61
N ARG A 26 3.67 -9.07 3.40
CA ARG A 26 2.77 -9.55 2.33
C ARG A 26 3.07 -11.00 2.03
N TRP A 27 2.04 -11.80 1.78
CA TRP A 27 2.18 -13.16 1.26
C TRP A 27 1.36 -13.34 -0.01
N PHE A 28 1.83 -14.26 -0.83
CA PHE A 28 1.14 -14.69 -2.05
C PHE A 28 0.80 -16.17 -1.90
N PRO A 29 -0.36 -16.63 -2.40
CA PRO A 29 -0.62 -18.05 -2.50
C PRO A 29 0.51 -18.74 -3.27
N GLY A 30 0.98 -19.88 -2.77
CA GLY A 30 2.00 -20.67 -3.45
C GLY A 30 1.56 -21.12 -4.86
N SER A 31 0.25 -21.18 -5.11
CA SER A 31 -0.36 -21.51 -6.40
C SER A 31 -0.26 -20.40 -7.45
N TRP A 32 0.09 -19.17 -7.07
CA TRP A 32 0.17 -18.05 -8.02
C TRP A 32 1.41 -18.15 -8.90
N ARG A 33 1.19 -18.10 -10.22
CA ARG A 33 2.26 -18.01 -11.22
C ARG A 33 2.78 -16.58 -11.31
N LEU A 34 3.96 -16.39 -11.92
CA LEU A 34 4.56 -15.07 -12.13
C LEU A 34 3.63 -14.09 -12.86
N LYS A 35 2.80 -14.59 -13.79
CA LYS A 35 1.81 -13.78 -14.52
C LYS A 35 0.74 -13.23 -13.56
N ASP A 36 0.21 -14.07 -12.68
CA ASP A 36 -0.81 -13.69 -11.70
C ASP A 36 -0.27 -12.65 -10.71
N ARG A 37 1.02 -12.78 -10.33
CA ARG A 37 1.73 -11.78 -9.51
C ARG A 37 1.87 -10.44 -10.24
N LYS A 38 2.26 -10.46 -11.52
CA LYS A 38 2.41 -9.24 -12.34
C LYS A 38 1.09 -8.52 -12.61
N VAL A 39 0.00 -9.26 -12.82
CA VAL A 39 -1.34 -8.65 -13.02
C VAL A 39 -1.73 -7.78 -11.83
N ARG A 40 -1.33 -8.14 -10.61
CA ARG A 40 -1.64 -7.35 -9.41
C ARG A 40 -0.72 -6.15 -9.19
N GLU A 41 0.51 -6.19 -9.69
CA GLU A 41 1.39 -5.01 -9.74
C GLU A 41 0.85 -3.92 -10.69
N GLN A 42 -0.11 -4.26 -11.57
CA GLN A 42 -0.75 -3.28 -12.46
C GLN A 42 -1.60 -2.27 -11.68
N PHE A 43 -2.17 -2.66 -10.53
CA PHE A 43 -3.05 -1.79 -9.75
C PHE A 43 -2.28 -1.12 -8.60
N GLN A 44 -1.29 -0.31 -8.96
CA GLN A 44 -0.50 0.45 -8.02
C GLN A 44 -0.63 1.96 -8.25
N ALA A 45 -0.61 2.72 -7.16
CA ALA A 45 -0.45 4.16 -7.18
C ALA A 45 0.89 4.52 -6.54
N LEU A 46 1.59 5.47 -7.17
CA LEU A 46 2.85 6.00 -6.69
C LEU A 46 2.64 7.42 -6.17
N ILE A 47 3.06 7.67 -4.93
CA ILE A 47 3.01 8.99 -4.31
C ILE A 47 4.42 9.32 -3.85
N THR A 48 5.04 10.32 -4.46
CA THR A 48 6.39 10.77 -4.11
C THR A 48 6.28 12.06 -3.32
N LEU A 49 6.93 12.10 -2.17
CA LEU A 49 6.96 13.26 -1.27
C LEU A 49 8.40 13.68 -1.04
N ASP A 50 8.64 14.99 -1.11
CA ASP A 50 9.94 15.61 -0.83
C ASP A 50 10.18 15.77 0.68
N ALA A 51 10.00 14.69 1.43
CA ALA A 51 10.18 14.65 2.87
C ALA A 51 10.75 13.30 3.29
N ASP A 52 11.53 13.30 4.38
CA ASP A 52 12.00 12.08 5.02
C ASP A 52 10.93 11.56 5.99
N LEU A 53 10.04 10.70 5.48
CA LEU A 53 8.93 10.15 6.27
C LEU A 53 9.27 8.73 6.72
N SER A 54 9.02 8.44 7.99
CA SER A 54 9.07 7.07 8.50
C SER A 54 7.79 6.31 8.13
N SER A 55 7.90 4.98 8.10
CA SER A 55 6.75 4.09 7.89
C SER A 55 5.65 4.31 8.94
N ASP A 56 6.03 4.57 10.20
CA ASP A 56 5.08 4.82 11.28
C ASP A 56 4.39 6.17 11.12
N THR A 57 5.11 7.21 10.68
CA THR A 57 4.51 8.51 10.38
C THR A 57 3.45 8.37 9.29
N ILE A 58 3.69 7.56 8.26
CA ILE A 58 2.75 7.36 7.15
C ILE A 58 1.46 6.63 7.60
N LEU A 59 1.59 5.71 8.56
CA LEU A 59 0.46 4.96 9.12
C LEU A 59 -0.31 5.72 10.21
N SER A 60 0.35 6.60 10.95
CA SER A 60 -0.24 7.30 12.09
C SER A 60 -0.67 8.72 11.79
N SER A 61 -0.04 9.39 10.81
CA SER A 61 -0.35 10.78 10.51
C SER A 61 -1.73 10.89 9.87
N PRO A 62 -2.59 11.79 10.37
CA PRO A 62 -3.85 12.07 9.73
C PRO A 62 -3.57 12.73 8.38
N TYR A 63 -4.09 12.13 7.31
CA TYR A 63 -4.03 12.68 5.97
C TYR A 63 -5.28 13.53 5.70
N ASP A 64 -6.39 12.87 5.39
CA ASP A 64 -7.69 13.50 5.16
C ASP A 64 -8.78 12.70 5.89
N GLY A 65 -9.74 13.43 6.46
CA GLY A 65 -10.79 12.85 7.31
C GLY A 65 -10.26 12.09 8.55
N GLY A 66 -9.08 12.46 9.04
CA GLY A 66 -8.44 11.85 10.22
C GLY A 66 -7.90 10.43 10.02
N LYS A 67 -7.85 9.94 8.78
CA LYS A 67 -7.34 8.60 8.44
C LYS A 67 -5.92 8.67 7.91
N SER A 68 -5.17 7.59 8.10
CA SER A 68 -3.86 7.42 7.45
C SER A 68 -4.03 7.40 5.93
N ILE A 69 -2.98 7.72 5.19
CA ILE A 69 -3.04 7.68 3.72
C ILE A 69 -3.41 6.27 3.19
N VAL A 70 -2.96 5.23 3.89
CA VAL A 70 -3.25 3.83 3.54
C VAL A 70 -4.74 3.52 3.74
N ASP A 71 -5.29 3.92 4.89
CA ASP A 71 -6.70 3.66 5.22
C ASP A 71 -7.67 4.54 4.43
N PHE A 72 -7.29 5.80 4.19
CA PHE A 72 -8.06 6.75 3.41
C PHE A 72 -8.31 6.23 1.99
N TYR A 73 -7.25 5.76 1.32
CA TYR A 73 -7.37 5.16 -0.01
C TYR A 73 -7.85 3.71 0.02
N ARG A 74 -8.08 3.12 1.21
CA ARG A 74 -8.44 1.71 1.39
C ARG A 74 -7.44 0.79 0.68
N ALA A 75 -6.17 1.19 0.69
CA ALA A 75 -5.10 0.43 0.07
C ALA A 75 -4.98 -0.91 0.78
N LYS A 76 -4.90 -1.97 -0.01
CA LYS A 76 -4.84 -3.34 0.51
C LYS A 76 -3.44 -3.74 0.90
N ALA A 77 -2.44 -3.04 0.41
CA ALA A 77 -1.10 -3.11 0.92
C ALA A 77 -0.36 -1.86 0.49
N TRP A 78 0.76 -1.60 1.13
CA TRP A 78 1.60 -0.46 0.78
C TRP A 78 3.07 -0.82 0.99
N LYS A 79 3.95 -0.01 0.39
CA LYS A 79 5.39 -0.10 0.55
C LYS A 79 5.96 1.31 0.51
N THR A 80 7.03 1.53 1.25
CA THR A 80 7.82 2.76 1.17
C THR A 80 9.25 2.48 0.80
N TYR A 81 9.86 3.44 0.12
CA TYR A 81 11.30 3.50 -0.04
C TYR A 81 11.75 4.95 -0.03
N LYS A 82 12.97 5.16 0.46
CA LYS A 82 13.60 6.47 0.54
C LYS A 82 14.66 6.53 -0.55
N THR A 83 14.71 7.65 -1.26
CA THR A 83 15.74 7.92 -2.26
C THR A 83 16.44 9.22 -1.86
N LYS A 84 17.77 9.22 -1.93
CA LYS A 84 18.59 10.40 -1.71
C LYS A 84 19.05 10.93 -3.06
N SER A 85 18.73 12.19 -3.34
CA SER A 85 19.31 12.92 -4.47
C SER A 85 20.80 13.16 -4.22
N LYS A 86 21.57 13.41 -5.30
CA LYS A 86 22.97 13.84 -5.23
C LYS A 86 23.14 15.15 -4.45
N GLU A 87 22.10 15.97 -4.41
CA GLU A 87 22.02 17.24 -3.68
C GLU A 87 21.65 17.07 -2.20
N GLY A 88 21.54 15.83 -1.70
CA GLY A 88 21.22 15.53 -0.30
C GLY A 88 19.73 15.54 0.05
N LYS A 89 18.86 15.94 -0.89
CA LYS A 89 17.40 15.92 -0.71
C LYS A 89 16.89 14.47 -0.58
N ILE A 90 16.12 14.21 0.48
CA ILE A 90 15.47 12.91 0.72
C ILE A 90 14.05 12.95 0.18
N THR A 91 13.73 12.02 -0.70
CA THR A 91 12.38 11.80 -1.20
C THR A 91 11.85 10.47 -0.68
N THR A 92 10.68 10.48 -0.06
CA THR A 92 9.98 9.25 0.33
C THR A 92 8.94 8.92 -0.72
N THR A 93 9.02 7.73 -1.28
CA THR A 93 8.03 7.23 -2.23
C THR A 93 7.16 6.18 -1.56
N ILE A 94 5.85 6.38 -1.62
CA ILE A 94 4.82 5.49 -1.12
C ILE A 94 4.18 4.79 -2.32
N ILE A 95 4.22 3.47 -2.33
CA ILE A 95 3.51 2.64 -3.30
C ILE A 95 2.28 2.08 -2.60
N LEU A 96 1.09 2.38 -3.12
CA LEU A 96 -0.16 1.79 -2.67
C LEU A 96 -0.61 0.72 -3.65
N TYR A 97 -1.10 -0.40 -3.15
CA TYR A 97 -1.56 -1.54 -3.96
C TYR A 97 -3.05 -1.77 -3.74
N PHE A 98 -3.75 -2.00 -4.85
CA PHE A 98 -5.20 -2.18 -4.89
C PHE A 98 -5.56 -3.57 -5.40
N ASP A 99 -6.77 -4.02 -5.07
CA ASP A 99 -7.28 -5.32 -5.50
C ASP A 99 -7.86 -5.29 -6.92
N SER A 100 -8.26 -4.11 -7.41
CA SER A 100 -8.89 -3.94 -8.72
C SER A 100 -8.53 -2.61 -9.39
N GLN A 101 -8.71 -2.58 -10.70
CA GLN A 101 -8.60 -1.36 -11.51
C GLN A 101 -9.60 -0.29 -11.07
N ASP A 102 -10.83 -0.67 -10.72
CA ASP A 102 -11.86 0.28 -10.26
C ASP A 102 -11.44 0.99 -8.97
N ALA A 103 -10.83 0.26 -8.03
CA ALA A 103 -10.32 0.86 -6.80
C ALA A 103 -9.20 1.87 -7.08
N LEU A 104 -8.32 1.59 -8.05
CA LEU A 104 -7.30 2.52 -8.50
C LEU A 104 -7.90 3.75 -9.23
N LEU A 105 -8.90 3.53 -10.10
CA LEU A 105 -9.57 4.61 -10.84
C LEU A 105 -10.34 5.56 -9.91
N MET A 106 -10.91 5.04 -8.81
CA MET A 106 -11.53 5.84 -7.77
C MET A 106 -10.53 6.81 -7.10
N LEU A 107 -9.28 6.40 -6.90
CA LEU A 107 -8.21 7.29 -6.43
C LEU A 107 -7.94 8.40 -7.44
N TRP A 108 -7.77 8.04 -8.72
CA TRP A 108 -7.54 9.01 -9.80
C TRP A 108 -8.65 10.07 -9.89
N ARG A 109 -9.92 9.65 -9.84
CA ARG A 109 -11.08 10.55 -9.87
C ARG A 109 -11.13 11.48 -8.67
N ARG A 110 -10.81 10.98 -7.48
CA ARG A 110 -10.79 11.79 -6.24
C ARG A 110 -9.69 12.83 -6.25
N ASN A 111 -8.49 12.48 -6.73
CA ASN A 111 -7.40 13.45 -6.86
C ASN A 111 -7.74 14.57 -7.86
N GLN A 112 -8.46 14.27 -8.95
CA GLN A 112 -8.92 15.30 -9.89
C GLN A 112 -9.95 16.26 -9.27
N SER A 113 -10.78 15.77 -8.35
CA SER A 113 -11.81 16.58 -7.68
C SER A 113 -11.22 17.52 -6.60
N GLN A 114 -10.03 17.21 -6.07
CA GLN A 114 -9.33 18.04 -5.09
C GLN A 114 -8.54 19.20 -5.74
N VAL A 115 -8.31 19.16 -7.05
CA VAL A 115 -7.58 20.20 -7.80
C VAL A 115 -8.52 21.28 -8.36
N THR A 116 -9.84 21.08 -8.26
CA THR A 116 -10.87 21.96 -8.85
C THR A 116 -11.59 22.89 -7.85
N ASN A 117 -11.13 22.96 -6.59
CA ASN A 117 -11.61 23.90 -5.58
C ASN A 117 -10.52 24.88 -5.15
#